data_AF-B4VJQ8-F1
#
_entry.id   AF-B4VJQ8-F1
#
_cell.length_a   1.000
_cell.length_b   1.000
_cell.length_c   1.000
_cell.angle_alpha   90.00
_cell.angle_beta   90.00
_cell.angle_gamma   90.00
#
_symmetry.space_group_name_H-M   'P 1'
#
loop_
_entity.id
_entity.type
_entity.pdbx_description
1 polymer ?
#
loop_
_entity_poly.entity_id
_entity_poly.type
_entity_poly.pdbx_seq_one_letter_code
_entity_poly.pdbx_strand_id
1 'polypeptide(L)'
;MNKEHILICQAFGQMLENSTTELEEKLTTNTRVAIARYFTQLPEEDRLNPSIMAIKIGHFCYSPGHENLKKWLLRIYNRLGIDDIQKVVKKTGDPGEEADAPTETNRILINEARDICQYLQNWATQQLNQTNQRNNPPVQGQSKPGNQNAAN
;
A
#
# COMPACT_ATOMS: atom_id res chain seq x y z
N MET A 1 4.22 18.07 -9.64
CA MET A 1 3.61 16.81 -9.17
C MET A 1 2.22 17.12 -8.63
N ASN A 2 1.19 16.37 -9.01
CA ASN A 2 -0.18 16.66 -8.58
C ASN A 2 -0.41 16.16 -7.15
N LYS A 3 -0.91 17.02 -6.27
CA LYS A 3 -1.25 16.72 -4.87
C LYS A 3 -2.25 15.56 -4.77
N GLU A 4 -3.16 15.44 -5.74
CA GLU A 4 -4.12 14.35 -5.81
C GLU A 4 -3.44 12.97 -5.91
N HIS A 5 -2.34 12.85 -6.66
CA HIS A 5 -1.60 11.59 -6.77
C HIS A 5 -0.98 11.18 -5.43
N ILE A 6 -0.46 12.15 -4.68
CA ILE A 6 0.11 11.91 -3.34
C ILE A 6 -1.00 11.40 -2.40
N LEU A 7 -2.15 12.07 -2.40
CA LEU A 7 -3.30 11.69 -1.59
C LEU A 7 -3.85 10.30 -1.96
N ILE A 8 -3.85 9.93 -3.25
CA ILE A 8 -4.24 8.57 -3.69
C ILE A 8 -3.27 7.53 -3.14
N CYS A 9 -1.95 7.77 -3.25
CA CYS A 9 -0.94 6.87 -2.70
C CYS A 9 -1.06 6.73 -1.18
N GLN A 10 -1.27 7.83 -0.46
CA GLN A 10 -1.49 7.83 0.99
C GLN A 10 -2.76 7.07 1.38
N ALA A 11 -3.88 7.36 0.71
CA ALA A 11 -5.15 6.72 0.99
C ALA A 11 -5.07 5.21 0.77
N PHE A 12 -4.37 4.78 -0.28
CA PHE A 12 -4.15 3.37 -0.55
C PHE A 12 -3.23 2.71 0.48
N GLY A 13 -2.14 3.37 0.89
CA GLY A 13 -1.28 2.88 1.96
C GLY A 13 -2.05 2.68 3.28
N GLN A 14 -2.83 3.68 3.69
CA GLN A 14 -3.67 3.57 4.89
C GLN A 14 -4.74 2.48 4.79
N MET A 15 -5.29 2.26 3.58
CA MET A 15 -6.24 1.17 3.34
C MET A 15 -5.60 -0.20 3.57
N LEU A 16 -4.33 -0.37 3.22
CA LEU A 16 -3.60 -1.63 3.36
C LEU A 16 -3.10 -1.89 4.78
N GLU A 17 -2.75 -0.83 5.53
CA GLU A 17 -2.32 -0.91 6.93
C GLU A 17 -3.48 -1.03 7.92
N ASN A 18 -4.51 -0.21 7.73
CA ASN A 18 -5.61 -0.04 8.67
C ASN A 18 -6.87 -0.69 8.12
N SER A 19 -6.74 -1.91 7.59
CA SER A 19 -7.91 -2.69 7.21
C SER A 19 -8.77 -2.94 8.45
N THR A 20 -9.89 -2.22 8.53
CA THR A 20 -10.94 -2.49 9.51
C THR A 20 -11.42 -3.94 9.36
N THR A 21 -12.05 -4.52 10.36
CA THR A 21 -12.58 -5.90 10.29
C THR A 21 -13.45 -6.14 9.06
N GLU A 22 -14.27 -5.14 8.68
CA GLU A 22 -15.11 -5.18 7.48
C GLU A 22 -14.29 -5.11 6.16
N LEU A 23 -13.16 -4.39 6.18
CA LEU A 23 -12.25 -4.33 5.04
C LEU A 23 -11.42 -5.62 4.97
N GLU A 24 -10.95 -6.19 6.07
CA GLU A 24 -10.24 -7.48 6.10
C GLU A 24 -11.08 -8.63 5.54
N GLU A 25 -12.37 -8.68 5.89
CA GLU A 25 -13.30 -9.69 5.34
C GLU A 25 -13.42 -9.62 3.82
N LYS A 26 -13.23 -8.43 3.24
CA LYS A 26 -13.35 -8.17 1.79
C LYS A 26 -12.00 -8.11 1.08
N LEU A 27 -10.93 -7.77 1.78
CA LEU A 27 -9.56 -7.69 1.30
C LEU A 27 -8.89 -9.06 1.48
N THR A 28 -9.48 -10.04 0.80
CA THR A 28 -9.06 -11.45 0.88
C THR A 28 -7.57 -11.59 0.61
N THR A 29 -6.96 -12.67 1.12
CA THR A 29 -5.55 -12.98 0.81
C THR A 29 -5.28 -12.98 -0.70
N ASN A 30 -6.23 -13.46 -1.50
CA ASN A 30 -6.11 -13.45 -2.97
C ASN A 30 -6.06 -12.03 -3.54
N THR A 31 -6.89 -11.12 -3.03
CA THR A 31 -6.89 -9.71 -3.43
C THR A 31 -5.57 -9.04 -3.03
N ARG A 32 -5.06 -9.28 -1.82
CA ARG A 32 -3.76 -8.77 -1.37
C ARG A 32 -2.62 -9.26 -2.28
N VAL A 33 -2.62 -10.54 -2.62
CA VAL A 33 -1.64 -11.13 -3.55
C VAL A 33 -1.78 -10.54 -4.95
N ALA A 34 -3.00 -10.31 -5.45
CA ALA A 34 -3.23 -9.69 -6.74
C ALA A 34 -2.68 -8.26 -6.80
N ILE A 35 -2.94 -7.45 -5.77
CA ILE A 35 -2.35 -6.10 -5.61
C ILE A 35 -0.82 -6.19 -5.60
N ALA A 36 -0.27 -7.09 -4.78
CA ALA A 36 1.17 -7.25 -4.62
C ALA A 36 1.87 -7.67 -5.91
N ARG A 37 1.28 -8.60 -6.68
CA ARG A 37 1.78 -8.97 -8.02
C ARG A 37 1.72 -7.80 -8.98
N TYR A 38 0.61 -7.07 -8.97
CA TYR A 38 0.40 -5.95 -9.88
C TYR A 38 1.44 -4.83 -9.67
N PHE A 39 1.85 -4.55 -8.43
CA PHE A 39 2.83 -3.51 -8.13
C PHE A 39 4.30 -3.94 -8.27
N THR A 40 4.62 -5.20 -7.99
CA THR A 40 6.00 -5.70 -8.17
C THR A 40 6.38 -5.86 -9.64
N GLN A 41 5.39 -5.96 -10.54
CA GLN A 41 5.58 -5.97 -11.99
C GLN A 41 5.87 -4.58 -12.59
N LEU A 42 5.85 -3.50 -11.80
CA LEU A 42 6.21 -2.18 -12.31
C LEU A 42 7.71 -2.12 -12.65
N PRO A 43 8.08 -1.44 -13.76
CA PRO A 43 9.47 -1.11 -14.08
C PRO A 43 10.13 -0.39 -12.91
N GLU A 44 11.43 -0.61 -12.73
CA GLU A 44 12.17 -0.08 -11.57
C GLU A 44 12.11 1.46 -11.50
N GLU A 45 12.18 2.14 -12.65
CA GLU A 45 12.03 3.59 -12.75
C GLU A 45 10.64 4.11 -12.31
N ASP A 46 9.61 3.27 -12.37
CA ASP A 46 8.22 3.64 -12.10
C ASP A 46 7.82 3.37 -10.64
N ARG A 47 8.52 2.47 -9.96
CA ARG A 47 8.18 1.99 -8.61
C ARG A 47 8.14 3.10 -7.57
N LEU A 48 8.96 4.13 -7.74
CA LEU A 48 9.08 5.27 -6.83
C LEU A 48 8.48 6.55 -7.40
N ASN A 49 7.76 6.46 -8.53
CA ASN A 49 7.09 7.59 -9.14
C ASN A 49 5.64 7.69 -8.63
N PRO A 50 5.30 8.72 -7.82
CA PRO A 50 3.97 8.82 -7.21
C PRO A 50 2.84 9.01 -8.22
N SER A 51 3.12 9.63 -9.37
CA SER A 51 2.10 9.83 -10.40
C SER A 51 1.76 8.51 -11.08
N ILE A 52 2.78 7.71 -11.40
CA ILE A 52 2.58 6.40 -12.01
C ILE A 52 1.93 5.45 -11.01
N MET A 53 2.41 5.43 -9.76
CA MET A 53 1.82 4.64 -8.68
C MET A 53 0.34 4.96 -8.48
N ALA A 54 -0.05 6.24 -8.41
CA ALA A 54 -1.43 6.66 -8.27
C ALA A 54 -2.31 6.21 -9.44
N ILE A 55 -1.82 6.32 -10.68
CA ILE A 55 -2.52 5.82 -11.88
C ILE A 55 -2.72 4.31 -11.78
N LYS A 56 -1.71 3.57 -11.34
CA LYS A 56 -1.77 2.10 -11.21
C LYS A 56 -2.74 1.69 -10.11
N ILE A 57 -2.73 2.37 -8.96
CA ILE A 57 -3.73 2.22 -7.91
C ILE A 57 -5.14 2.45 -8.48
N GLY A 58 -5.33 3.54 -9.22
CA GLY A 58 -6.59 3.86 -9.88
C GLY A 58 -7.05 2.74 -10.81
N HIS A 59 -6.21 2.31 -11.75
CA HIS A 59 -6.52 1.22 -12.67
C HIS A 59 -6.93 -0.06 -11.93
N PHE A 60 -6.19 -0.43 -10.88
CA PHE A 60 -6.50 -1.62 -10.11
C PHE A 60 -7.86 -1.47 -9.39
N CYS A 61 -8.06 -0.42 -8.61
CA CYS A 61 -9.27 -0.24 -7.81
C CYS A 61 -10.54 -0.03 -8.65
N TYR A 62 -10.42 0.53 -9.86
CA TYR A 62 -11.56 0.80 -10.74
C TYR A 62 -11.86 -0.34 -11.72
N SER A 63 -11.07 -1.42 -11.69
CA SER A 63 -11.35 -2.62 -12.47
C SER A 63 -12.64 -3.32 -12.00
N PRO A 64 -13.39 -3.98 -12.89
CA PRO A 64 -14.59 -4.74 -12.51
C PRO A 64 -14.28 -5.79 -11.42
N GLY A 65 -15.16 -5.90 -10.42
CA GLY A 65 -14.99 -6.81 -9.28
C GLY A 65 -14.22 -6.21 -8.09
N HIS A 66 -13.73 -4.97 -8.20
CA HIS A 66 -13.00 -4.25 -7.15
C HIS A 66 -13.81 -3.09 -6.55
N GLU A 67 -15.14 -3.12 -6.64
CA GLU A 67 -16.03 -2.02 -6.23
C GLU A 67 -15.85 -1.64 -4.75
N ASN A 68 -15.58 -2.62 -3.90
CA ASN A 68 -15.29 -2.39 -2.49
C ASN A 68 -13.97 -1.62 -2.31
N LEU A 69 -12.90 -2.00 -3.04
CA LEU A 69 -11.61 -1.30 -3.00
C LEU A 69 -11.77 0.16 -3.44
N LYS A 70 -12.50 0.39 -4.53
CA LYS A 70 -12.85 1.75 -4.99
C LYS A 70 -13.54 2.55 -3.88
N LYS A 71 -14.57 1.99 -3.24
CA LYS A 71 -15.32 2.68 -2.18
C LYS A 71 -14.43 3.05 -0.99
N TRP A 72 -13.58 2.13 -0.53
CA TRP A 72 -12.69 2.37 0.60
C TRP A 72 -11.60 3.38 0.27
N LEU A 73 -10.99 3.28 -0.91
CA LEU A 73 -10.02 4.26 -1.39
C LEU A 73 -10.63 5.67 -1.40
N LEU A 74 -11.83 5.83 -1.98
CA LEU A 74 -12.52 7.12 -2.02
C LEU A 74 -12.87 7.65 -0.62
N ARG A 75 -13.28 6.77 0.30
CA ARG A 75 -13.59 7.16 1.68
C ARG A 75 -12.37 7.73 2.41
N ILE A 76 -11.23 7.05 2.30
CA ILE A 76 -9.99 7.50 2.94
C ILE A 76 -9.46 8.75 2.24
N TYR A 77 -9.46 8.78 0.91
CA TYR A 77 -9.07 9.96 0.12
C TYR A 77 -9.86 11.21 0.52
N ASN A 78 -11.19 11.11 0.61
CA ASN A 78 -12.05 12.23 1.01
C ASN A 78 -11.74 12.69 2.44
N ARG A 79 -11.48 11.76 3.36
CA ARG A 79 -11.09 12.09 4.74
C ARG A 79 -9.76 12.86 4.77
N LEU A 80 -8.74 12.39 4.06
CA LEU A 80 -7.45 13.06 3.97
C LEU A 80 -7.58 14.46 3.36
N GLY A 81 -8.42 14.62 2.33
CA GLY A 81 -8.71 15.92 1.74
C GLY A 81 -9.38 16.89 2.73
N ILE A 82 -10.32 16.41 3.55
CA ILE A 82 -10.98 17.23 4.59
C ILE A 82 -9.99 17.62 5.70
N ASP A 83 -9.16 16.69 6.18
CA ASP A 83 -8.16 16.95 7.22
C ASP A 83 -7.13 18.00 6.76
N ASP A 84 -6.77 17.97 5.48
CA ASP A 84 -5.87 18.94 4.86
C ASP A 84 -6.50 20.34 4.76
N ILE A 85 -7.77 20.45 4.36
CA ILE A 85 -8.52 21.71 4.38
C ILE A 85 -8.57 22.29 5.81
N GLN A 86 -8.85 21.46 6.83
CA GLN A 86 -8.92 21.92 8.22
C GLN A 86 -7.56 22.44 8.74
N LYS A 87 -6.44 21.83 8.33
CA LYS A 87 -5.10 22.31 8.68
C LYS A 87 -4.80 23.69 8.09
N VAL A 88 -5.22 23.94 6.85
CA VAL A 88 -5.05 25.25 6.19
C VAL A 88 -5.91 26.34 6.86
N VAL A 89 -7.16 26.02 7.19
CA VAL A 89 -8.07 26.96 7.88
C VAL A 89 -7.53 27.35 9.27
N LYS A 90 -6.90 26.42 10.00
CA LYS A 90 -6.28 26.73 11.30
C LYS A 90 -5.04 27.62 11.18
N LYS A 91 -4.21 27.43 10.14
CA LYS A 91 -3.01 28.25 9.90
C LYS A 91 -3.34 29.67 9.43
N THR A 92 -4.44 29.86 8.72
CA THR A 92 -4.87 31.19 8.22
C THR A 92 -5.62 32.04 9.27
N GLY A 93 -5.88 31.49 10.46
CA GLY A 93 -6.45 32.22 11.59
C GLY A 93 -5.45 32.97 12.48
N ASP A 94 -4.14 32.86 12.20
CA ASP A 94 -3.08 33.56 12.92
C ASP A 94 -2.41 34.59 11.98
N PRO A 95 -2.53 35.91 12.22
CA PRO A 95 -2.09 36.93 11.27
C PRO A 95 -0.56 37.17 11.23
N GLY A 96 0.25 36.24 11.74
CA GLY A 96 1.64 36.52 12.10
C GLY A 96 2.77 35.87 11.29
N GLU A 97 2.54 34.84 10.46
CA GLU A 97 3.66 34.12 9.84
C GLU A 97 3.78 34.37 8.33
N GLU A 98 4.89 35.03 7.97
CA GLU A 98 5.33 35.25 6.60
C GLU A 98 5.40 33.94 5.82
N ALA A 99 4.91 33.99 4.58
CA ALA A 99 4.86 32.88 3.65
C ALA A 99 6.26 32.48 3.18
N ASP A 100 6.98 31.71 3.98
CA ASP A 100 8.27 31.15 3.57
C ASP A 100 8.07 30.04 2.51
N ALA A 101 8.53 30.38 1.30
CA ALA A 101 8.94 29.55 0.17
C ALA A 101 8.02 28.37 -0.26
N PRO A 102 7.26 28.53 -1.36
CA PRO A 102 6.60 27.43 -2.08
C PRO A 102 7.54 26.26 -2.45
N THR A 103 8.85 26.50 -2.49
CA THR A 103 9.89 25.55 -2.91
C THR A 103 10.19 24.48 -1.86
N GLU A 104 10.22 24.84 -0.57
CA GLU A 104 10.53 23.88 0.50
C GLU A 104 9.35 22.96 0.77
N THR A 105 8.14 23.53 0.80
CA THR A 105 6.88 22.76 0.88
C THR A 105 6.77 21.75 -0.27
N ASN A 106 7.15 22.12 -1.49
CA ASN A 106 7.13 21.19 -2.63
C ASN A 106 8.18 20.08 -2.51
N ARG A 107 9.38 20.35 -1.96
CA ARG A 107 10.41 19.32 -1.73
C ARG A 107 9.97 18.30 -0.70
N ILE A 108 9.39 18.76 0.41
CA ILE A 108 8.86 17.89 1.47
C ILE A 108 7.78 16.96 0.89
N LEU A 109 6.83 17.51 0.12
CA LEU A 109 5.78 16.72 -0.53
C LEU A 109 6.32 15.68 -1.53
N ILE A 110 7.41 15.99 -2.23
CA ILE A 110 8.05 15.05 -3.16
C ILE A 110 8.69 13.88 -2.40
N ASN A 111 9.39 14.17 -1.30
CA ASN A 111 10.03 13.15 -0.49
C ASN A 111 8.98 12.25 0.18
N GLU A 112 7.95 12.84 0.80
CA GLU A 112 6.84 12.09 1.39
C GLU A 112 6.18 11.16 0.37
N ALA A 113 5.91 11.66 -0.83
CA ALA A 113 5.29 10.85 -1.88
C ALA A 113 6.18 9.69 -2.34
N ARG A 114 7.50 9.90 -2.41
CA ARG A 114 8.47 8.84 -2.72
C ARG A 114 8.52 7.80 -1.60
N ASP A 115 8.51 8.23 -0.34
CA ASP A 115 8.52 7.34 0.82
C ASP A 115 7.27 6.46 0.86
N ILE A 116 6.10 7.01 0.51
CA ILE A 116 4.86 6.23 0.39
C ILE A 116 4.97 5.20 -0.75
N CYS A 117 5.55 5.56 -1.89
CA CYS A 117 5.74 4.61 -2.99
C CYS A 117 6.69 3.48 -2.57
N GLN A 118 7.78 3.81 -1.87
CA GLN A 118 8.72 2.83 -1.31
C GLN A 118 8.01 1.91 -0.31
N TYR A 119 7.18 2.47 0.56
CA TYR A 119 6.36 1.72 1.50
C TYR A 119 5.46 0.71 0.76
N LEU A 120 4.72 1.14 -0.26
CA LEU A 120 3.82 0.28 -1.02
C LEU A 120 4.56 -0.87 -1.73
N GLN A 121 5.76 -0.59 -2.25
CA GLN A 121 6.62 -1.60 -2.88
C GLN A 121 7.16 -2.62 -1.87
N ASN A 122 7.57 -2.14 -0.68
CA ASN A 122 8.00 -3.00 0.41
C ASN A 122 6.86 -3.90 0.89
N TRP A 123 5.67 -3.32 1.09
CA TRP A 123 4.46 -4.07 1.44
C TRP A 123 4.16 -5.16 0.40
N ALA A 124 4.16 -4.80 -0.89
CA ALA A 124 3.88 -5.75 -1.97
C ALA A 124 4.88 -6.91 -1.97
N THR A 125 6.17 -6.62 -1.83
CA THR A 125 7.23 -7.63 -1.75
C THR A 125 7.04 -8.57 -0.56
N GLN A 126 6.71 -8.02 0.61
CA GLN A 126 6.47 -8.82 1.82
C GLN A 126 5.26 -9.76 1.66
N GLN A 127 4.17 -9.28 1.06
CA GLN A 127 2.97 -10.10 0.83
C GLN A 127 3.26 -11.30 -0.10
N LEU A 128 4.07 -11.11 -1.14
CA LEU A 128 4.47 -12.21 -2.03
C LEU A 128 5.38 -13.21 -1.32
N ASN A 129 6.34 -12.73 -0.54
CA ASN A 129 7.24 -13.60 0.23
C ASN A 129 6.48 -14.45 1.25
N GLN A 130 5.51 -13.87 1.97
CA GLN A 130 4.64 -14.61 2.89
C GLN A 130 3.82 -15.70 2.17
N THR A 131 3.31 -15.38 0.98
CA THR A 131 2.54 -16.34 0.17
C THR A 131 3.41 -17.47 -0.35
N ASN A 132 4.63 -17.17 -0.82
CA ASN A 132 5.57 -18.18 -1.29
C ASN A 132 6.04 -19.11 -0.16
N GLN A 133 6.25 -18.58 1.06
CA GLN A 133 6.56 -19.40 2.24
C GLN A 133 5.40 -20.29 2.68
N ARG A 134 4.14 -19.84 2.55
CA ARG A 134 2.98 -20.69 2.83
C ARG A 134 2.79 -21.83 1.82
N ASN A 135 3.17 -21.62 0.56
CA ASN A 135 3.03 -22.61 -0.51
C ASN A 135 4.19 -23.62 -0.57
N ASN A 136 5.33 -23.32 0.07
CA ASN A 136 6.41 -24.27 0.30
C ASN A 136 6.48 -24.58 1.81
N PRO A 137 5.62 -25.48 2.33
CA PRO A 137 5.87 -26.03 3.65
C PRO A 137 7.26 -26.68 3.65
N PRO A 138 8.03 -26.61 4.77
CA PRO A 138 9.24 -27.41 4.87
C PRO A 138 8.81 -28.86 4.63
N VAL A 139 9.47 -29.50 3.66
CA VAL A 139 9.37 -30.95 3.46
C VAL A 139 9.85 -31.57 4.77
N GLN A 140 8.91 -31.86 5.68
CA GLN A 140 9.20 -32.68 6.85
C GLN A 140 9.67 -34.01 6.28
N GLY A 141 10.97 -34.24 6.44
CA GLY A 141 11.67 -35.40 5.92
C GLY A 141 10.88 -36.67 6.20
N GLN A 142 10.37 -37.26 5.13
CA GLN A 142 10.06 -38.67 5.11
C GLN A 142 11.36 -39.43 5.31
N SER A 143 11.56 -39.93 6.52
CA SER A 143 12.46 -41.04 6.79
C SER A 143 11.64 -42.15 7.46
N LYS A 144 11.09 -43.05 6.64
CA LYS A 144 10.73 -44.44 7.00
C LYS A 144 11.72 -45.35 6.23
N PRO A 145 12.01 -46.61 6.63
CA PRO A 145 11.19 -47.50 7.45
C PRO A 145 11.95 -48.16 8.63
N GLY A 146 11.21 -48.93 9.44
CA GLY A 146 11.71 -49.60 10.63
C GLY A 146 12.83 -50.61 10.38
N ASN A 147 13.68 -50.76 11.39
CA ASN A 147 14.58 -51.88 11.50
C ASN A 147 14.18 -52.68 12.75
N GLN A 148 13.35 -53.70 12.53
CA GLN A 148 13.22 -54.80 13.46
C GLN A 148 14.54 -55.58 13.39
N ASN A 149 15.38 -55.46 14.43
CA ASN A 149 16.35 -56.50 14.73
C ASN A 149 16.11 -56.94 16.17
N ALA A 150 15.28 -57.98 16.29
CA ALA A 150 15.41 -58.93 17.36
C ALA A 150 16.71 -59.71 17.12
N ALA A 151 17.59 -59.74 18.10
CA ALA A 151 18.63 -60.75 18.23
C ALA A 151 18.85 -61.02 19.72
N ASN A 152 18.86 -62.32 20.02
CA ASN A 152 18.91 -63.00 21.32
C ASN A 152 19.99 -62.50 22.28
#